data_AF-A0A7L5BPR4-F1
#
_entry.id   AF-A0A7L5BPR4-F1
#
_cell.length_a   1.000
_cell.length_b   1.000
_cell.length_c   1.000
_cell.angle_alpha   90.00
_cell.angle_beta   90.00
_cell.angle_gamma   90.00
#
_symmetry.space_group_name_H-M   'P 1'
#
loop_
_entity.id
_entity.type
_entity.pdbx_description
1 polymer ?
#
loop_
_entity_poly.entity_id
_entity_poly.type
_entity_poly.pdbx_seq_one_letter_code
_entity_poly.pdbx_strand_id
1 'polypeptide(L)'
;MQGGGRVRTSAPPDYTSVPIHHICTNKCNVGSNGNPAWTPQFQRFFDDAGLNIDNEINKIAVLGHRGPHPHAYQQYVFGQLQSSTQGIAPITPA
;
A
#
# COMPACT_ATOMS: atom_id res chain seq x y z
N MET A 1 -4.14 25.18 -9.19
CA MET A 1 -4.78 23.86 -9.23
C MET A 1 -3.94 22.96 -10.12
N GLN A 2 -2.91 22.28 -9.57
CA GLN A 2 -2.09 21.36 -10.35
C GLN A 2 -2.62 19.93 -10.15
N GLY A 3 -3.12 19.34 -11.22
CA GLY A 3 -3.62 17.97 -11.24
C GLY A 3 -2.49 16.98 -11.00
N GLY A 4 -2.59 16.22 -9.91
CA GLY A 4 -1.74 15.06 -9.61
C GLY A 4 -2.02 13.91 -10.57
N GLY A 5 -1.70 14.09 -11.85
CA GLY A 5 -1.74 13.03 -12.85
C GLY A 5 -0.74 11.93 -12.46
N ARG A 6 -1.24 10.71 -12.28
CA ARG A 6 -0.41 9.53 -12.03
C ARG A 6 0.62 9.43 -13.14
N VAL A 7 1.91 9.55 -12.82
CA VAL A 7 2.99 9.31 -13.78
C VAL A 7 2.83 7.88 -14.28
N ARG A 8 2.59 7.72 -15.59
CA ARG A 8 2.69 6.41 -16.23
C ARG A 8 4.17 6.05 -16.29
N THR A 9 4.65 5.34 -15.28
CA THR A 9 5.91 4.60 -15.39
C THR A 9 5.65 3.37 -16.25
N SER A 10 6.09 3.41 -17.51
CA SER A 10 6.26 2.20 -18.30
C SER A 10 7.40 1.39 -17.68
N ALA A 11 7.08 0.28 -17.02
CA ALA A 11 8.11 -0.66 -16.57
C ALA A 11 8.88 -1.16 -17.80
N PRO A 12 10.23 -1.19 -17.77
CA PRO A 12 11.04 -1.79 -18.82
C PRO A 12 10.54 -3.19 -19.21
N PRO A 13 10.70 -3.63 -20.48
CA PRO A 13 10.24 -4.95 -20.92
C PRO A 13 11.02 -6.11 -20.28
N ASP A 14 12.07 -5.83 -19.51
CA ASP A 14 12.85 -6.83 -18.82
C ASP A 14 12.08 -7.43 -17.62
N TYR A 15 11.59 -8.66 -17.80
CA TYR A 15 10.89 -9.45 -16.79
C TYR A 15 11.84 -10.24 -15.86
N THR A 16 13.17 -10.10 -16.03
CA THR A 16 14.16 -10.79 -15.19
C THR A 16 14.45 -10.02 -13.90
N SER A 17 14.20 -8.71 -13.88
CA SER A 17 14.20 -7.94 -12.64
C SER A 17 12.93 -8.25 -11.83
N VAL A 18 13.10 -8.64 -10.56
CA VAL A 18 11.97 -8.82 -9.63
C VAL A 18 11.87 -7.57 -8.77
N PRO A 19 11.06 -6.57 -9.16
CA PRO A 19 10.94 -5.36 -8.37
C PRO A 19 10.32 -5.69 -7.00
N ILE A 20 10.78 -4.97 -5.99
CA ILE A 20 10.23 -5.03 -4.64
C ILE A 20 9.06 -4.04 -4.56
N HIS A 21 7.88 -4.55 -4.20
CA HIS A 21 6.63 -3.77 -4.16
C HIS A 21 6.05 -3.74 -2.75
N HIS A 22 5.36 -2.65 -2.43
CA HIS A 22 4.64 -2.56 -1.16
C HIS A 22 3.29 -3.28 -1.27
N ILE A 23 2.99 -4.15 -0.30
CA ILE A 23 1.70 -4.83 -0.18
C ILE A 23 0.63 -3.78 0.16
N CYS A 24 0.89 -2.94 1.16
CA CYS A 24 0.09 -1.78 1.54
C CYS A 24 0.72 -0.53 0.94
N THR A 25 0.01 0.19 0.06
CA THR A 25 0.60 1.35 -0.63
C THR A 25 0.97 2.51 0.32
N ASN A 26 2.20 3.01 0.21
CA ASN A 26 2.70 4.20 0.91
C ASN A 26 2.65 5.50 0.06
N LYS A 27 2.17 5.42 -1.19
CA LYS A 27 2.23 6.52 -2.16
C LYS A 27 0.86 6.99 -2.66
N CYS A 28 -0.22 6.44 -2.14
CA CYS A 28 -1.60 6.81 -2.50
C CYS A 28 -2.21 7.75 -1.46
N ASN A 29 -1.61 8.93 -1.29
CA ASN A 29 -2.04 9.92 -0.30
C ASN A 29 -3.26 10.75 -0.71
N VAL A 30 -3.73 10.61 -1.95
CA VAL A 30 -4.87 11.37 -2.49
C VAL A 30 -5.91 10.37 -3.02
N GLY A 31 -7.16 10.53 -2.60
CA GLY A 31 -8.30 9.77 -3.11
C GLY A 31 -8.71 10.25 -4.51
N SER A 32 -9.39 9.39 -5.27
CA SER A 32 -9.81 9.72 -6.63
C SER A 32 -11.00 8.87 -7.07
N ASN A 33 -11.98 9.47 -7.74
CA ASN A 33 -13.16 8.80 -8.28
C ASN A 33 -13.89 7.93 -7.23
N GLY A 34 -14.12 8.49 -6.04
CA GLY A 34 -14.76 7.79 -4.92
C GLY A 34 -13.87 6.79 -4.17
N ASN A 35 -12.65 6.52 -4.66
CA ASN A 35 -11.69 5.66 -3.97
C ASN A 35 -10.99 6.43 -2.85
N PRO A 36 -10.73 5.79 -1.69
CA PRO A 36 -10.05 6.44 -0.58
C PRO A 36 -8.58 6.72 -0.92
N ALA A 37 -8.01 7.69 -0.20
CA ALA A 37 -6.56 7.80 -0.09
C ALA A 37 -6.05 6.60 0.70
N TRP A 38 -5.49 5.59 0.02
CA TRP A 38 -5.16 4.32 0.65
C TRP A 38 -4.02 4.40 1.66
N THR A 39 -3.03 5.25 1.44
CA THR A 39 -1.88 5.36 2.35
C THR A 39 -2.28 5.70 3.79
N PRO A 40 -3.08 6.75 4.07
CA PRO A 40 -3.54 7.01 5.43
C PRO A 40 -4.51 5.96 6.00
N GLN A 41 -5.13 5.13 5.16
CA GLN A 41 -5.93 3.98 5.65
C GLN A 41 -5.02 2.87 6.16
N PHE A 42 -3.98 2.53 5.39
CA PHE A 42 -3.01 1.52 5.81
C PHE A 42 -2.13 1.96 6.96
N GLN A 43 -1.67 3.21 6.94
CA GLN A 43 -0.75 3.77 7.94
C GLN A 43 -1.22 3.52 9.38
N ARG A 44 -2.53 3.58 9.63
CA ARG A 44 -3.13 3.31 10.95
C ARG A 44 -2.75 1.94 11.51
N PHE A 45 -2.79 0.89 10.69
CA PHE A 45 -2.41 -0.46 11.15
C PHE A 45 -0.92 -0.56 11.49
N PHE A 46 -0.07 0.15 10.75
CA PHE A 46 1.36 0.17 11.01
C PHE A 46 1.64 0.96 12.29
N ASP A 47 1.05 2.14 12.43
CA ASP A 47 1.18 2.99 13.63
C ASP A 47 0.68 2.24 14.88
N ASP A 48 -0.50 1.61 14.79
CA ASP A 48 -1.08 0.82 15.89
C ASP A 48 -0.21 -0.39 16.26
N ALA A 49 0.58 -0.90 15.31
CA ALA A 49 1.53 -2.00 15.53
C ALA A 49 2.95 -1.51 15.90
N GLY A 50 3.17 -0.20 16.06
CA GLY A 50 4.52 0.34 16.31
C GLY A 50 5.49 0.09 15.13
N LEU A 51 4.97 -0.04 13.91
CA LEU A 51 5.71 -0.31 12.69
C LEU A 51 5.73 0.92 11.77
N ASN A 52 6.72 0.96 10.88
CA ASN A 52 6.78 1.94 9.79
C ASN A 52 6.19 1.30 8.52
N ILE A 53 5.34 2.03 7.77
CA ILE A 53 4.75 1.55 6.50
C ILE A 53 5.80 1.23 5.42
N ASP A 54 6.99 1.83 5.52
CA ASP A 54 8.13 1.58 4.61
C ASP A 54 8.99 0.39 5.05
N ASN A 55 8.64 -0.29 6.14
CA ASN A 55 9.38 -1.45 6.65
C ASN A 55 9.36 -2.61 5.64
N GLU A 56 10.43 -3.41 5.63
CA GLU A 56 10.57 -4.59 4.76
C GLU A 56 9.44 -5.62 4.92
N ILE A 57 8.77 -5.69 6.08
CA ILE A 57 7.58 -6.53 6.28
C ILE A 57 6.42 -6.18 5.33
N ASN A 58 6.35 -4.92 4.88
CA ASN A 58 5.35 -4.46 3.92
C ASN A 58 5.80 -4.63 2.47
N LYS A 59 6.92 -5.31 2.20
CA LYS A 59 7.51 -5.40 0.88
C LYS A 59 7.62 -6.84 0.41
N ILE A 60 7.38 -7.07 -0.88
CA ILE A 60 7.49 -8.38 -1.49
C ILE A 60 8.01 -8.29 -2.92
N ALA A 61 8.83 -9.27 -3.29
CA ALA A 61 9.34 -9.46 -4.64
C ALA A 61 8.41 -10.43 -5.39
N VAL A 62 7.70 -9.96 -6.42
CA VAL A 62 6.79 -10.79 -7.23
C VAL A 62 7.27 -10.76 -8.67
N LEU A 63 7.67 -11.91 -9.19
CA LEU A 63 8.18 -12.03 -10.56
C LEU A 63 7.13 -11.55 -11.57
N GLY A 64 7.53 -10.64 -12.46
CA GLY A 64 6.65 -10.08 -13.48
C GLY A 64 5.63 -9.04 -12.99
N HIS A 65 5.66 -8.63 -11.72
CA HIS A 65 4.77 -7.60 -11.19
C HIS A 65 5.03 -6.23 -11.84
N ARG A 66 3.96 -5.53 -12.24
CA ARG A 66 4.03 -4.24 -12.97
C ARG A 66 2.95 -3.27 -12.55
N GLY A 67 3.33 -1.99 -12.51
CA GLY A 67 2.42 -0.86 -12.33
C GLY A 67 1.83 -0.75 -10.92
N PRO A 68 0.92 0.21 -10.71
CA PRO A 68 0.24 0.36 -9.42
C PRO A 68 -0.83 -0.70 -9.23
N HIS A 69 -0.99 -1.18 -7.99
CA HIS A 69 -2.10 -2.09 -7.66
C HIS A 69 -3.48 -1.44 -7.87
N PRO A 70 -4.48 -2.19 -8.38
CA PRO A 70 -5.83 -1.69 -8.59
C PRO A 70 -6.56 -1.44 -7.26
N HIS A 71 -7.65 -0.67 -7.29
CA HIS A 71 -8.48 -0.40 -6.11
C HIS A 71 -8.97 -1.68 -5.42
N ALA A 72 -9.47 -2.66 -6.17
CA ALA A 72 -9.94 -3.93 -5.62
C ALA A 72 -8.87 -4.68 -4.82
N TYR A 73 -7.60 -4.60 -5.23
CA TYR A 73 -6.49 -5.18 -4.46
C TYR A 73 -6.31 -4.44 -3.13
N GLN A 74 -6.33 -3.10 -3.16
CA GLN A 74 -6.19 -2.31 -1.93
C GLN A 74 -7.35 -2.56 -0.96
N GLN A 75 -8.58 -2.68 -1.46
CA GLN A 75 -9.74 -3.06 -0.65
C GLN A 75 -9.57 -4.44 -0.01
N TYR A 76 -9.10 -5.42 -0.79
CA TYR A 76 -8.86 -6.76 -0.30
C TYR A 76 -7.83 -6.77 0.84
N VAL A 77 -6.65 -6.17 0.63
CA VAL A 77 -5.60 -6.09 1.66
C VAL A 77 -6.10 -5.35 2.91
N PHE A 78 -6.80 -4.23 2.72
CA PHE A 78 -7.37 -3.48 3.85
C PHE A 78 -8.36 -4.31 4.66
N GLY A 79 -9.28 -5.03 4.00
CA GLY A 79 -10.25 -5.90 4.68
C GLY A 79 -9.58 -7.04 5.45
N GLN A 80 -8.51 -7.61 4.90
CA GLN A 80 -7.72 -8.63 5.60
C GLN A 80 -7.05 -8.08 6.85
N LEU A 81 -6.43 -6.90 6.78
CA LEU A 81 -5.83 -6.25 7.95
C LEU A 81 -6.90 -5.91 8.99
N GLN A 82 -7.98 -5.24 8.57
CA GLN A 82 -9.06 -4.81 9.45
C GLN A 82 -9.68 -5.98 10.21
N SER A 83 -9.98 -7.10 9.53
CA SER A 83 -10.53 -8.29 10.17
C SER A 83 -9.52 -8.97 11.11
N SER A 84 -8.25 -9.02 10.71
CA SER A 84 -7.19 -9.67 11.51
C SER A 84 -6.81 -8.88 12.76
N THR A 85 -6.93 -7.55 12.72
CA THR A 85 -6.59 -6.67 13.84
C THR A 85 -7.82 -6.21 14.64
N GLN A 86 -9.01 -6.71 14.30
CA GLN A 86 -10.24 -6.30 14.97
C GLN A 86 -10.19 -6.66 16.47
N GLY A 87 -10.41 -5.66 17.32
CA GLY A 87 -10.43 -5.84 18.77
C GLY A 87 -9.04 -5.93 19.42
N ILE A 88 -7.97 -5.79 18.64
CA ILE A 88 -6.61 -5.68 19.17
C ILE A 88 -6.37 -4.21 19.55
N ALA A 89 -5.93 -3.97 20.78
CA ALA A 89 -5.55 -2.64 21.22
C ALA A 89 -4.22 -2.22 20.56
N PRO A 90 -4.06 -0.95 20.15
CA PRO A 90 -2.78 -0.44 19.65
C PRO A 90 -1.65 -0.68 20.65
N ILE A 91 -0.52 -1.17 20.16
CA ILE A 91 0.73 -1.30 20.92
C ILE A 91 1.54 -0.02 20.79
N THR A 92 0.93 1.13 21.10
CA THR A 92 1.55 2.45 21.00
C THR A 92 2.84 2.50 21.84
N PRO A 93 4.04 2.66 21.26
CA PRO A 93 5.17 3.19 22.01
C PRO A 93 4.87 4.67 22.27
N ALA A 94 4.94 5.09 23.54
CA ALA A 94 4.73 6.48 23.96
C ALA A 94 5.71 7.47 23.32
#